data_AF-A0A351KSV2-F1
#
_entry.id   AF-A0A351KSV2-F1
#
_cell.length_a   1.000
_cell.length_b   1.000
_cell.length_c   1.000
_cell.angle_alpha   90.00
_cell.angle_beta   90.00
_cell.angle_gamma   90.00
#
_symmetry.space_group_name_H-M   'P 1'
#
loop_
_entity.id
_entity.type
_entity.pdbx_description
1 polymer ?
#
loop_
_entity_poly.entity_id
_entity_poly.type
_entity_poly.pdbx_seq_one_letter_code
_entity_poly.pdbx_strand_id
1 'polypeptide(L)'
;QSSGSLSNLFSNPTSYWQYQGGFQVPIVNLGQFGAIKGAKAQYYTDYYNYQQTIRNAFASVDSDLSSHQKYTESLEQMQLFYENTRQRFENEQQRHLEGLVSYPSVLNLQVTKNDAGIQAAQTKYNQLMSIVRLYQDLGGGYQVNNNEDAHDLGDGHRFGDLF
;
A
#
# COMPACT_ATOMS: atom_id res chain seq x y z
N GLN A 1 -54.12 78.46 2.30
CA GLN A 1 -54.90 77.22 2.49
C GLN A 1 -53.98 76.06 2.16
N SER A 2 -53.29 75.60 3.22
CA SER A 2 -52.83 74.24 3.48
C SER A 2 -52.52 73.34 2.28
N SER A 3 -51.28 73.45 1.80
CA SER A 3 -50.51 72.31 1.30
C SER A 3 -50.36 71.28 2.43
N GLY A 4 -51.36 70.42 2.59
CA GLY A 4 -51.43 69.41 3.64
C GLY A 4 -51.53 67.98 3.11
N SER A 5 -51.03 67.69 1.90
CA SER A 5 -51.27 66.38 1.25
C SER A 5 -50.04 65.66 0.70
N LEU A 6 -48.81 66.05 1.07
CA LEU A 6 -47.59 65.38 0.59
C LEU A 6 -46.60 64.99 1.70
N SER A 7 -46.82 65.39 2.95
CA SER A 7 -45.90 65.12 4.07
C SER A 7 -46.09 63.74 4.73
N ASN A 8 -47.23 63.07 4.50
CA ASN A 8 -47.54 61.80 5.17
C ASN A 8 -47.09 60.55 4.39
N LEU A 9 -46.44 60.70 3.24
CA LEU A 9 -45.87 59.57 2.49
C LEU A 9 -44.41 59.25 2.86
N PHE A 10 -43.73 60.13 3.61
CA PHE A 10 -42.32 59.96 3.99
C PHE A 10 -42.08 60.00 5.50
N SER A 11 -43.13 60.09 6.33
CA SER A 11 -43.00 60.18 7.79
C SER A 11 -43.08 58.84 8.52
N ASN A 12 -42.99 57.71 7.81
CA ASN A 12 -42.96 56.40 8.45
C ASN A 12 -41.74 55.62 7.96
N PRO A 13 -40.74 55.36 8.82
CA PRO A 13 -39.69 54.42 8.47
C PRO A 13 -40.31 53.04 8.58
N THR A 14 -40.94 52.56 7.51
CA THR A 14 -41.30 51.16 7.44
C THR A 14 -40.04 50.36 7.18
N SER A 15 -39.26 50.17 8.25
CA SER A 15 -38.18 49.19 8.32
C SER A 15 -38.81 47.79 8.32
N TYR A 16 -39.20 47.32 7.15
CA TYR A 16 -39.60 45.93 6.95
C TYR A 16 -38.35 45.06 6.90
N TRP A 17 -37.93 44.53 8.05
CA TRP A 17 -37.06 43.36 8.08
C TRP A 17 -37.95 42.13 8.11
N GLN A 18 -37.89 41.31 7.07
CA GLN A 18 -38.58 40.03 7.04
C GLN A 18 -37.59 38.94 7.43
N TYR A 19 -37.66 38.48 8.68
CA TYR A 19 -36.99 37.25 9.09
C TYR A 19 -37.95 36.10 8.84
N GLN A 20 -37.70 35.35 7.77
CA GLN A 20 -38.42 34.13 7.48
C GLN A 20 -37.60 32.95 7.97
N GLY A 21 -37.86 32.51 9.19
CA GLY A 21 -37.35 31.25 9.74
C GLY A 21 -38.39 30.16 9.54
N GLY A 22 -38.07 29.15 8.72
CA GLY A 22 -38.91 27.96 8.56
C GLY A 22 -38.42 26.84 9.48
N PHE A 23 -39.28 26.35 10.38
CA PHE A 23 -39.03 25.13 11.14
C PHE A 23 -39.84 23.99 10.52
N GLN A 24 -39.16 23.11 9.77
CA GLN A 24 -39.81 22.01 9.08
C GLN A 24 -39.56 20.70 9.83
N VAL A 25 -40.54 20.28 10.63
CA VAL A 25 -40.51 18.97 11.31
C VAL A 25 -41.30 17.97 10.46
N PRO A 26 -40.67 16.93 9.92
CA PRO A 26 -41.42 15.92 9.18
C PRO A 26 -42.31 15.13 10.15
N ILE A 27 -43.62 15.15 9.91
CA ILE A 27 -44.63 14.54 10.80
C ILE A 27 -44.53 13.01 10.78
N VAL A 28 -44.26 12.38 9.62
CA VAL A 28 -43.93 10.95 9.48
C VAL A 28 -43.01 10.77 8.26
N ASN A 29 -41.80 10.25 8.44
CA ASN A 29 -40.82 10.08 7.34
C ASN A 29 -40.35 8.62 7.22
N LEU A 30 -41.14 7.78 6.55
CA LEU A 30 -40.83 6.34 6.38
C LEU A 30 -39.53 6.10 5.59
N GLY A 31 -39.17 7.01 4.68
CA GLY A 31 -37.92 6.95 3.91
C GLY A 31 -36.66 7.20 4.75
N GLN A 32 -36.74 8.00 5.82
CA GLN A 32 -35.60 8.25 6.71
C GLN A 32 -35.16 6.97 7.44
N PHE A 33 -36.08 6.07 7.80
CA PHE A 33 -35.70 4.77 8.34
C PHE A 33 -34.91 3.91 7.34
N GLY A 34 -35.25 4.00 6.05
CA GLY A 34 -34.49 3.36 4.97
C GLY A 34 -33.09 3.97 4.81
N ALA A 35 -32.99 5.30 4.83
CA ALA A 35 -31.72 6.01 4.77
C ALA A 35 -30.81 5.70 5.97
N ILE A 36 -31.36 5.66 7.19
CA ILE A 36 -30.63 5.27 8.41
C ILE A 36 -30.17 3.81 8.32
N LYS A 37 -31.01 2.89 7.83
CA LYS A 37 -30.62 1.49 7.61
C LYS A 37 -29.49 1.39 6.57
N GLY A 38 -29.57 2.15 5.48
CA GLY A 38 -28.52 2.23 4.47
C GLY A 38 -27.21 2.76 5.03
N ALA A 39 -27.25 3.88 5.76
CA ALA A 39 -26.08 4.45 6.43
C ALA A 39 -25.47 3.49 7.45
N LYS A 40 -26.30 2.78 8.21
CA LYS A 40 -25.84 1.76 9.16
C LYS A 40 -25.20 0.55 8.47
N ALA A 41 -25.76 0.10 7.35
CA ALA A 41 -25.17 -0.96 6.54
C ALA A 41 -23.80 -0.53 5.99
N GLN A 42 -23.68 0.69 5.46
CA GLN A 42 -22.42 1.24 4.99
C GLN A 42 -21.36 1.27 6.10
N TYR A 43 -21.72 1.75 7.29
CA TYR A 43 -20.83 1.75 8.45
C TYR A 43 -20.29 0.35 8.78
N TYR A 44 -21.15 -0.67 8.78
CA TYR A 44 -20.69 -2.05 9.03
C TYR A 44 -19.78 -2.56 7.91
N THR A 45 -20.09 -2.25 6.65
CA THR A 45 -19.20 -2.57 5.52
C THR A 45 -17.82 -1.94 5.71
N ASP A 46 -17.75 -0.66 6.04
CA ASP A 46 -16.48 0.05 6.26
C ASP A 46 -15.71 -0.52 7.46
N TYR A 47 -16.42 -0.86 8.54
CA TYR A 47 -15.83 -1.52 9.71
C TYR A 47 -15.22 -2.89 9.35
N TYR A 48 -15.93 -3.73 8.60
CA TYR A 48 -15.41 -5.02 8.18
C TYR A 48 -14.27 -4.89 7.18
N ASN A 49 -14.33 -3.90 6.28
CA ASN A 49 -13.23 -3.60 5.36
C ASN A 49 -11.96 -3.20 6.12
N TYR A 50 -12.09 -2.34 7.13
CA TYR A 50 -10.97 -1.99 8.00
C TYR A 50 -10.36 -3.21 8.69
N GLN A 51 -11.20 -4.06 9.29
CA GLN A 51 -10.75 -5.30 9.92
C GLN A 51 -10.04 -6.23 8.91
N GLN A 52 -10.57 -6.33 7.68
CA GLN A 52 -9.97 -7.14 6.63
C GLN A 52 -8.62 -6.58 6.17
N THR A 53 -8.49 -5.27 6.01
CA THR A 53 -7.23 -4.62 5.65
C THR A 53 -6.15 -4.92 6.68
N ILE A 54 -6.45 -4.82 7.97
CA ILE A 54 -5.49 -5.15 9.04
C ILE A 54 -5.09 -6.62 8.99
N ARG A 55 -6.06 -7.54 8.87
CA ARG A 55 -5.78 -8.98 8.79
C ARG A 55 -4.90 -9.33 7.60
N ASN A 56 -5.19 -8.72 6.45
CA ASN A 56 -4.40 -8.91 5.25
C ASN A 56 -2.96 -8.40 5.43
N ALA A 57 -2.77 -7.21 6.02
CA ALA A 57 -1.45 -6.68 6.29
C ALA A 57 -0.62 -7.62 7.18
N PHE A 58 -1.20 -8.13 8.27
CA PHE A 58 -0.51 -9.11 9.12
C PHE A 58 -0.20 -10.42 8.38
N ALA A 59 -1.13 -10.90 7.56
CA ALA A 59 -0.92 -12.12 6.78
C ALA A 59 0.20 -11.96 5.75
N SER A 60 0.31 -10.80 5.08
CA SER A 60 1.37 -10.56 4.10
C SER A 60 2.74 -10.45 4.78
N VAL A 61 2.85 -9.76 5.93
CA VAL A 61 4.09 -9.68 6.72
C VAL A 61 4.55 -11.07 7.19
N ASP A 62 3.64 -11.91 7.69
CA ASP A 62 3.96 -13.28 8.11
C ASP A 62 4.42 -14.13 6.91
N SER A 63 3.73 -14.00 5.77
CA SER A 63 4.10 -14.66 4.52
C SER A 63 5.50 -14.25 4.06
N ASP A 64 5.86 -12.97 4.13
CA ASP A 64 7.16 -12.46 3.73
C ASP A 64 8.29 -12.92 4.65
N LEU A 65 8.06 -12.92 5.97
CA LEU A 65 9.02 -13.42 6.94
C LEU A 65 9.24 -14.92 6.79
N SER A 66 8.17 -15.70 6.63
CA SER A 66 8.24 -17.13 6.36
C SER A 66 8.98 -17.42 5.05
N SER A 67 8.69 -16.65 4.00
CA SER A 67 9.38 -16.77 2.71
C SER A 67 10.87 -16.47 2.84
N HIS A 68 11.24 -15.42 3.58
CA HIS A 68 12.64 -15.08 3.82
C HIS A 68 13.40 -16.21 4.52
N GLN A 69 12.80 -16.79 5.58
CA GLN A 69 13.40 -17.92 6.28
C GLN A 69 13.60 -19.12 5.34
N LYS A 70 12.57 -19.50 4.58
CA LYS A 70 12.65 -20.61 3.63
C LYS A 70 13.69 -20.39 2.54
N TYR A 71 13.79 -19.17 2.00
CA TYR A 71 14.83 -18.86 1.01
C TYR A 71 16.23 -18.86 1.62
N THR A 72 16.38 -18.49 2.89
CA THR A 72 17.65 -18.58 3.61
C THR A 72 18.11 -20.03 3.75
N GLU A 73 17.22 -20.91 4.22
CA GLU A 73 17.48 -22.34 4.32
C GLU A 73 17.78 -22.96 2.94
N SER A 74 16.99 -22.61 1.92
CA SER A 74 17.20 -23.08 0.55
C SER A 74 18.52 -22.59 -0.05
N LEU A 75 18.95 -21.37 0.27
CA LEU A 75 20.21 -20.81 -0.21
C LEU A 75 21.40 -21.59 0.35
N GLU A 76 21.38 -21.95 1.63
CA GLU A 76 22.41 -22.79 2.24
C GLU A 76 22.54 -24.12 1.52
N GLN A 77 21.42 -24.81 1.26
CA GLN A 77 21.42 -26.07 0.53
C GLN A 77 21.95 -25.93 -0.90
N MET A 78 21.58 -24.85 -1.59
CA MET A 78 22.01 -24.62 -2.97
C MET A 78 23.50 -24.23 -3.05
N GLN A 79 24.03 -23.54 -2.04
CA GLN A 79 25.46 -23.27 -1.90
C GLN A 79 26.25 -24.56 -1.64
N LEU A 80 25.76 -25.44 -0.76
CA LEU A 80 26.36 -26.75 -0.54
C LEU A 80 26.34 -27.60 -1.83
N PHE A 81 25.24 -27.59 -2.57
CA PHE A 81 25.14 -28.29 -3.86
C PHE A 81 26.13 -27.76 -4.90
N TYR A 82 26.27 -26.43 -5.01
CA TYR A 82 27.26 -25.79 -5.87
C TYR A 82 28.68 -26.22 -5.48
N GLU A 83 29.04 -26.15 -4.20
CA GLU A 83 30.39 -26.49 -3.74
C GLU A 83 30.71 -27.97 -3.99
N ASN A 84 29.78 -28.88 -3.69
CA ASN A 84 29.94 -30.30 -4.01
C ASN A 84 30.14 -30.54 -5.51
N THR A 85 29.38 -29.85 -6.36
CA THR A 85 29.48 -30.00 -7.81
C THR A 85 30.78 -29.40 -8.35
N ARG A 86 31.25 -28.30 -7.74
CA ARG A 86 32.55 -27.70 -8.04
C ARG A 86 33.70 -28.66 -7.74
N GLN A 87 33.72 -29.26 -6.55
CA GLN A 87 34.74 -30.24 -6.15
C GLN A 87 34.70 -31.48 -7.05
N ARG A 88 33.50 -31.96 -7.41
CA ARG A 88 33.38 -33.07 -8.37
C ARG A 88 33.94 -32.70 -9.75
N PHE A 89 33.66 -31.50 -10.23
CA PHE A 89 34.20 -31.01 -11.50
C PHE A 89 35.73 -30.95 -11.47
N GLU A 90 36.32 -30.42 -10.39
CA GLU A 90 37.77 -30.35 -10.21
C GLU A 90 38.40 -31.76 -10.24
N ASN A 91 37.81 -32.73 -9.52
CA ASN A 91 38.28 -34.11 -9.51
C ASN A 91 38.17 -34.80 -10.89
N GLU A 92 37.03 -34.67 -11.56
CA GLU A 92 36.85 -35.26 -12.90
C GLU A 92 37.75 -34.60 -13.94
N GLN A 93 38.03 -33.30 -13.81
CA GLN A 93 38.98 -32.61 -14.65
C GLN A 93 40.40 -33.17 -14.48
N GLN A 94 40.85 -33.44 -13.24
CA GLN A 94 42.14 -34.08 -13.00
C GLN A 94 42.20 -35.48 -13.61
N ARG A 95 41.17 -36.31 -13.38
CA ARG A 95 41.07 -37.65 -13.97
C ARG A 95 41.09 -37.61 -15.50
N HIS A 96 40.55 -36.57 -16.12
CA HIS A 96 40.60 -36.39 -17.57
C HIS A 96 42.01 -36.07 -18.06
N LEU A 97 42.73 -35.21 -17.35
CA LEU A 97 44.14 -34.89 -17.65
C LEU A 97 45.04 -36.14 -17.52
N GLU A 98 44.69 -37.06 -16.61
CA GLU A 98 45.33 -38.37 -16.45
C GLU A 98 44.87 -39.41 -17.49
N GLY A 99 43.91 -39.07 -18.37
CA GLY A 99 43.37 -39.96 -19.40
C GLY A 99 42.38 -41.02 -18.88
N LEU A 100 41.93 -40.92 -17.63
CA LEU A 100 41.05 -41.90 -16.98
C LEU A 100 39.56 -41.69 -17.30
N VAL A 101 39.17 -40.51 -17.77
CA VAL A 101 37.79 -40.19 -18.15
C VAL A 101 37.72 -39.39 -19.45
N SER A 102 36.58 -39.50 -20.14
CA SER A 102 36.34 -38.82 -21.41
C SER A 102 35.98 -37.34 -21.21
N TYR A 103 36.40 -36.48 -22.13
CA TYR A 103 36.11 -35.04 -22.09
C TYR A 103 34.60 -34.70 -22.02
N PRO A 104 33.69 -35.40 -22.74
CA PRO A 104 32.25 -35.13 -22.62
C PRO A 104 31.70 -35.30 -21.19
N SER A 105 32.28 -36.19 -20.39
CA SER A 105 31.91 -36.36 -18.98
C SER A 105 32.25 -35.10 -18.17
N VAL A 106 33.44 -34.54 -18.38
CA VAL A 106 33.89 -33.30 -17.72
C VAL A 106 33.01 -32.12 -18.13
N LEU A 107 32.69 -32.00 -19.42
CA LEU A 107 31.83 -30.92 -19.92
C LEU A 107 30.42 -31.00 -19.33
N ASN A 108 29.83 -32.19 -19.26
CA ASN A 108 28.52 -32.37 -18.65
C ASN A 108 28.52 -31.95 -17.16
N LEU A 109 29.61 -32.25 -16.45
CA LEU A 109 29.77 -31.85 -15.06
C LEU A 109 30.00 -30.34 -14.91
N GLN A 110 30.69 -29.71 -15.87
CA GLN A 110 30.81 -28.26 -15.95
C GLN A 110 29.45 -27.58 -16.13
N VAL A 111 28.58 -28.11 -17.00
CA VAL A 111 27.21 -27.62 -17.17
C VAL A 111 26.45 -27.73 -15.85
N THR A 112 26.47 -28.91 -15.23
CA THR A 112 25.84 -29.12 -13.91
C THR A 112 26.32 -28.13 -12.85
N LYS A 113 27.64 -27.86 -12.80
CA LYS A 113 28.23 -26.87 -11.88
C LYS A 113 27.70 -25.45 -12.14
N ASN A 114 27.62 -25.07 -13.41
CA ASN A 114 27.14 -23.74 -13.80
C ASN A 114 25.65 -23.59 -13.46
N ASP A 115 24.84 -24.61 -13.74
CA ASP A 115 23.42 -24.64 -13.39
C ASP A 115 23.21 -24.53 -11.87
N ALA A 116 24.01 -25.25 -11.07
CA ALA A 116 24.00 -25.13 -9.62
C ALA A 116 24.30 -23.71 -9.14
N GLY A 117 25.27 -23.04 -9.79
CA GLY A 117 25.61 -21.65 -9.50
C GLY A 117 24.49 -20.66 -9.85
N ILE A 118 23.84 -20.85 -11.00
CA ILE A 118 22.68 -20.05 -11.42
C ILE A 118 21.53 -20.23 -10.41
N GLN A 119 21.24 -21.46 -10.00
CA GLN A 119 20.20 -21.75 -9.01
C GLN A 119 20.50 -21.09 -7.67
N ALA A 120 21.74 -21.15 -7.17
CA ALA A 120 22.14 -20.49 -5.93
C ALA A 120 21.95 -18.96 -6.01
N ALA A 121 22.32 -18.35 -7.14
CA ALA A 121 22.12 -16.93 -7.38
C ALA A 121 20.64 -16.55 -7.42
N GLN A 122 19.80 -17.36 -8.08
CA GLN A 122 18.35 -17.14 -8.13
C GLN A 122 17.70 -17.26 -6.75
N THR A 123 18.11 -18.23 -5.94
CA THR A 123 17.62 -18.37 -4.56
C THR A 123 18.02 -17.18 -3.71
N LYS A 124 19.27 -16.69 -3.83
CA LYS A 124 19.72 -15.47 -3.15
C LYS A 124 18.92 -14.24 -3.60
N TYR A 125 18.63 -14.12 -4.89
CA TYR A 125 17.77 -13.05 -5.40
C TYR A 125 16.38 -13.09 -4.74
N ASN A 126 15.75 -14.27 -4.67
CA ASN A 126 14.44 -14.42 -4.03
C ASN A 126 14.47 -14.10 -2.53
N GLN A 127 15.54 -14.49 -1.83
CA GLN A 127 15.78 -14.14 -0.42
C GLN A 127 15.86 -12.62 -0.20
N LEU A 128 16.52 -11.90 -1.10
CA LEU A 128 16.62 -10.43 -1.02
C LEU A 128 15.28 -9.78 -1.36
N MET A 129 14.58 -10.30 -2.36
CA MET A 129 13.25 -9.80 -2.73
C MET A 129 12.22 -9.96 -1.61
N SER A 130 12.31 -10.98 -0.76
CA SER A 130 11.41 -11.11 0.39
C SER A 130 11.62 -9.98 1.41
N ILE A 131 12.84 -9.45 1.55
CA ILE A 131 13.12 -8.28 2.40
C ILE A 131 12.49 -7.03 1.79
N VAL A 132 12.60 -6.87 0.46
CA VAL A 132 11.99 -5.74 -0.25
C VAL A 132 10.47 -5.74 -0.10
N ARG A 133 9.83 -6.91 -0.24
CA ARG A 133 8.38 -7.06 -0.03
C ARG A 133 7.99 -6.77 1.42
N LEU A 134 8.74 -7.29 2.38
CA LEU A 134 8.51 -7.01 3.80
C LEU A 134 8.55 -5.49 4.08
N TYR A 135 9.51 -4.78 3.48
CA TYR A 135 9.59 -3.33 3.59
C TYR A 135 8.35 -2.64 3.01
N GLN A 136 7.87 -3.08 1.84
CA GLN A 136 6.66 -2.54 1.21
C GLN A 136 5.41 -2.82 2.04
N ASP A 137 5.24 -4.04 2.55
CA ASP A 137 4.08 -4.47 3.34
C ASP A 137 4.01 -3.79 4.70
N LEU A 138 5.16 -3.42 5.28
CA LEU A 138 5.23 -2.59 6.49
C LEU A 138 4.90 -1.10 6.23
N GLY A 139 4.61 -0.72 4.99
CA GLY A 139 4.33 0.66 4.61
C GLY A 139 5.60 1.49 4.33
N GLY A 140 6.74 0.84 4.10
CA GLY A 140 7.95 1.48 3.62
C GLY A 140 7.72 2.13 2.24
N GLY A 141 8.01 3.42 2.13
CA GLY A 141 7.79 4.22 0.92
C GLY A 141 6.58 5.17 0.96
N TYR A 142 5.63 4.98 1.88
CA TYR A 142 4.47 5.88 2.01
C TYR A 142 4.79 7.21 2.71
N GLN A 143 5.95 7.34 3.36
CA GLN A 143 6.43 8.58 3.98
C GLN A 143 7.23 9.48 3.05
N VAL A 144 7.35 9.14 1.75
CA VAL A 144 8.28 9.87 0.86
C VAL A 144 7.77 11.26 0.47
N ASN A 145 6.47 11.55 0.42
CA ASN A 145 5.96 12.86 -0.02
C ASN A 145 4.77 13.40 0.80
N ASN A 146 4.93 13.65 2.11
CA ASN A 146 3.98 14.53 2.84
C ASN A 146 4.64 15.75 3.49
N ASN A 147 5.95 15.92 3.29
CA ASN A 147 6.73 17.09 3.73
C ASN A 147 7.38 17.81 2.54
N GLU A 148 6.89 17.62 1.31
CA GLU A 148 7.02 18.67 0.32
C GLU A 148 6.05 19.75 0.76
N ASP A 149 6.60 20.67 1.54
CA ASP A 149 6.14 22.02 1.81
C ASP A 149 4.74 22.29 1.28
N ALA A 150 3.79 22.45 2.21
CA ALA A 150 2.67 23.34 1.95
C ALA A 150 3.30 24.65 1.47
N HIS A 151 3.42 24.80 0.16
CA HIS A 151 3.87 26.01 -0.47
C HIS A 151 2.76 27.00 -0.16
N ASP A 152 2.93 27.71 0.94
CA ASP A 152 2.18 28.91 1.24
C ASP A 152 2.26 29.74 -0.04
N LEU A 153 1.11 29.93 -0.69
CA LEU A 153 1.03 30.67 -1.95
C LEU A 153 1.30 32.17 -1.72
N GLY A 154 1.71 32.56 -0.51
CA GLY A 154 2.00 33.95 -0.16
C GLY A 154 0.76 34.82 -0.22
N ASP A 155 -0.44 34.22 -0.27
CA ASP A 155 -1.73 34.87 -0.35
C ASP A 155 -2.45 34.94 1.00
N GLY A 156 -1.83 34.42 2.07
CA GLY A 156 -2.25 34.65 3.45
C GLY A 156 -3.55 33.95 3.86
N HIS A 157 -4.06 33.02 3.04
CA HIS A 157 -5.29 32.31 3.34
C HIS A 157 -5.01 30.83 3.64
N ARG A 158 -5.19 30.45 4.92
CA ARG A 158 -5.16 29.04 5.35
C ARG A 158 -6.58 28.49 5.28
N PHE A 159 -6.77 27.34 4.65
CA PHE A 159 -8.06 26.62 4.54
C PHE A 159 -8.67 26.15 5.89
N GLY A 160 -8.14 26.60 7.03
CA GLY A 160 -8.67 26.31 8.36
C GLY A 160 -9.86 27.19 8.79
N ASP A 161 -10.19 28.24 8.05
CA ASP A 161 -11.24 29.21 8.41
C ASP A 161 -12.65 28.83 7.90
N LEU A 162 -12.86 27.59 7.42
CA LEU A 162 -14.14 27.12 6.87
C LEU A 162 -14.82 26.01 7.70
N PHE A 163 -14.47 25.86 8.97
CA PHE A 163 -15.26 25.13 9.97
C PHE A 163 -15.41 25.92 11.26
#